data_AF-A0A9R1USQ2-F1
#
_entry.id   AF-A0A9R1USQ2-F1
#
_cell.length_a   1.000
_cell.length_b   1.000
_cell.length_c   1.000
_cell.angle_alpha   90.00
_cell.angle_beta   90.00
_cell.angle_gamma   90.00
#
_symmetry.space_group_name_H-M   'P 1'
#
loop_
_entity.id
_entity.type
_entity.pdbx_description
1 polymer ?
#
loop_
_entity_poly.entity_id
_entity_poly.type
_entity_poly.pdbx_seq_one_letter_code
_entity_poly.pdbx_strand_id
1 'polypeptide(L)'
;MILVGTPIYLVCDKRLLVKCCKGKTNKQDKGCPFRLWATWMTSEKSFQIKSLNDRHNCARIFKFGSIVTYRWIGNHFVNQILQKPKMSIRKLKAKVNKKFNLIASVGQCKNARSMHLRR
;
A
#
# COMPACT_ATOMS: atom_id res chain seq x y z
N MET A 1 -22.05 12.00 -3.00
CA MET A 1 -21.11 12.19 -1.87
C MET A 1 -20.78 10.81 -1.28
N ILE A 2 -19.71 10.18 -1.73
CA ILE A 2 -19.12 9.00 -1.07
C ILE A 2 -17.61 9.23 -1.09
N LEU A 3 -17.07 9.65 0.05
CA LEU A 3 -15.65 9.80 0.30
C LEU A 3 -15.11 8.44 0.76
N VAL A 4 -14.32 7.76 -0.06
CA VAL A 4 -13.56 6.58 0.38
C VAL A 4 -12.12 6.69 -0.07
N GLY A 5 -11.23 6.67 0.93
CA GLY A 5 -9.80 6.86 0.80
C GLY A 5 -9.14 5.95 -0.24
N THR A 6 -8.19 6.54 -0.95
CA THR A 6 -7.37 5.94 -2.02
C THR A 6 -6.76 4.60 -1.59
N PRO A 7 -7.17 3.47 -2.20
CA PRO A 7 -6.42 2.23 -2.12
C PRO A 7 -5.12 2.38 -2.91
N ILE A 8 -4.05 1.82 -2.37
CA ILE A 8 -2.76 1.73 -3.05
C ILE A 8 -2.88 0.62 -4.09
N TYR A 9 -2.98 1.00 -5.37
CA TYR A 9 -3.01 0.07 -6.48
C TYR A 9 -1.58 -0.34 -6.88
N LEU A 10 -1.27 -1.63 -6.81
CA LEU A 10 -0.23 -2.24 -7.65
C LEU A 10 -0.88 -2.52 -9.01
N VAL A 11 -0.70 -1.61 -9.96
CA VAL A 11 -1.13 -1.82 -11.35
C VAL A 11 -0.07 -2.69 -12.03
N CYS A 12 -0.40 -3.97 -12.23
CA CYS A 12 0.26 -4.84 -13.20
C CYS A 12 -0.80 -5.18 -14.25
N ASP A 13 -0.45 -5.02 -15.53
CA ASP A 13 -1.23 -4.27 -16.53
C ASP A 13 -2.66 -4.75 -16.89
N LYS A 14 -3.19 -5.84 -16.31
CA LYS A 14 -4.56 -6.31 -16.57
C LYS A 14 -5.22 -7.02 -15.39
N ARG A 15 -4.57 -7.12 -14.23
CA ARG A 15 -5.06 -7.91 -13.08
C ARG A 15 -4.88 -7.15 -11.78
N LEU A 16 -5.96 -7.03 -11.03
CA LEU A 16 -6.00 -6.41 -9.71
C LEU A 16 -6.29 -7.48 -8.66
N LEU A 17 -5.37 -7.66 -7.72
CA LEU A 17 -5.53 -8.54 -6.56
C LEU A 17 -5.43 -7.72 -5.29
N VAL A 18 -6.50 -7.70 -4.49
CA VAL A 18 -6.55 -7.03 -3.19
C VAL A 18 -6.70 -8.07 -2.08
N LYS A 19 -5.92 -7.93 -1.01
CA LYS A 19 -5.93 -8.81 0.18
C LYS A 19 -5.89 -7.97 1.46
N CYS A 20 -6.49 -8.45 2.57
CA CYS A 20 -6.31 -7.79 3.88
C CYS A 20 -4.85 -7.93 4.32
N CYS A 21 -4.33 -6.93 5.03
CA CYS A 21 -2.93 -6.83 5.46
C CYS A 21 -2.52 -7.86 6.52
N LYS A 22 -3.50 -8.49 7.17
CA LYS A 22 -3.29 -9.55 8.16
C LYS A 22 -2.94 -10.86 7.43
N GLY A 23 -1.69 -10.93 6.98
CA GLY A 23 -1.06 -12.17 6.52
C GLY A 23 -0.92 -13.16 7.68
N LYS A 24 -0.71 -14.45 7.35
CA LYS A 24 -0.52 -15.52 8.33
C LYS A 24 0.62 -15.14 9.29
N THR A 25 0.30 -14.87 10.55
CA THR A 25 1.28 -14.57 11.61
C THR A 25 1.98 -15.82 12.11
N ASN A 26 1.35 -16.99 11.94
CA ASN A 26 1.91 -18.30 12.26
C ASN A 26 1.38 -19.36 11.27
N LYS A 27 2.05 -20.53 11.22
CA LYS A 27 1.66 -21.68 10.39
C LYS A 27 0.22 -22.16 10.68
N GLN A 28 -0.28 -21.93 11.91
CA GLN A 28 -1.63 -22.32 12.36
C GLN A 28 -2.70 -21.22 12.22
N ASP A 29 -2.34 -19.95 12.04
CA ASP A 29 -3.34 -18.88 11.88
C ASP A 29 -3.85 -18.80 10.44
N LYS A 30 -5.14 -19.12 10.25
CA LYS A 30 -5.86 -18.85 9.00
C LYS A 30 -5.96 -17.33 8.86
N GLY A 31 -5.01 -16.73 8.13
CA GLY A 31 -4.97 -15.30 7.80
C GLY A 31 -6.31 -14.79 7.24
N CYS A 32 -6.48 -13.47 7.17
CA CYS A 32 -7.80 -12.91 6.85
C CYS A 32 -8.33 -13.40 5.48
N PRO A 33 -9.58 -13.91 5.42
CA PRO A 33 -10.13 -14.51 4.20
C PRO A 33 -10.48 -13.47 3.12
N PHE A 34 -10.53 -12.18 3.48
CA PHE A 34 -10.76 -11.10 2.54
C PHE A 34 -9.84 -11.17 1.32
N ARG A 35 -10.47 -11.25 0.14
CA ARG A 35 -9.79 -11.31 -1.15
C ARG A 35 -10.70 -10.74 -2.23
N LEU A 36 -10.16 -9.81 -3.03
CA LEU A 36 -10.80 -9.31 -4.23
C LEU A 36 -9.91 -9.59 -5.43
N TRP A 37 -10.48 -10.23 -6.44
CA TRP A 37 -9.87 -10.41 -7.75
C TRP A 37 -10.67 -9.62 -8.77
N ALA A 38 -9.99 -8.76 -9.51
CA ALA A 38 -10.56 -8.09 -10.66
C ALA A 38 -9.61 -8.15 -11.86
N THR A 39 -10.19 -8.09 -13.06
CA THR A 39 -9.47 -8.08 -14.33
C THR A 39 -9.86 -6.85 -15.13
N TRP A 40 -8.91 -6.29 -15.87
CA TRP A 40 -9.16 -5.18 -16.77
C TRP A 40 -10.03 -5.61 -17.95
N MET A 41 -11.09 -4.85 -18.22
CA MET A 41 -11.91 -4.97 -19.43
C MET A 41 -11.47 -3.91 -20.44
N THR A 42 -11.07 -4.37 -21.62
CA THR A 42 -10.63 -3.49 -22.71
C THR A 42 -11.77 -2.74 -23.37
N SER A 43 -12.98 -3.30 -23.37
CA SER A 43 -14.19 -2.72 -23.96
C SER A 43 -14.66 -1.46 -23.22
N GLU A 44 -14.74 -1.55 -21.88
CA GLU A 44 -15.36 -0.52 -21.04
C GLU A 44 -14.35 0.32 -20.25
N LYS A 45 -13.04 0.08 -20.44
CA LYS A 45 -11.94 0.71 -19.69
C LYS A 45 -12.18 0.66 -18.17
N SER A 46 -12.63 -0.49 -17.69
CA SER A 46 -13.04 -0.71 -16.30
C SER A 46 -12.44 -2.00 -15.74
N PHE A 47 -12.43 -2.15 -14.42
CA PHE A 47 -12.09 -3.42 -13.77
C PHE A 47 -13.36 -4.21 -13.47
N GLN A 48 -13.48 -5.40 -14.06
CA GLN A 48 -14.54 -6.34 -13.70
C GLN A 48 -14.10 -7.18 -12.50
N ILE A 49 -14.91 -7.14 -11.43
CA ILE A 49 -14.73 -8.00 -10.27
C ILE A 49 -15.12 -9.43 -10.66
N LYS A 50 -14.17 -10.36 -10.58
CA LYS A 50 -14.40 -11.79 -10.88
C LYS A 50 -14.71 -12.60 -9.62
N SER A 51 -14.13 -12.21 -8.49
CA SER A 51 -14.35 -12.89 -7.21
C SER A 51 -14.14 -11.90 -6.07
N LEU A 52 -15.07 -11.89 -5.12
CA LEU A 52 -15.00 -11.10 -3.91
C LEU A 52 -15.36 -11.99 -2.71
N ASN A 53 -14.43 -12.09 -1.76
CA ASN A 53 -14.70 -12.53 -0.41
C ASN A 53 -14.62 -11.30 0.49
N ASP A 54 -15.76 -10.80 0.97
CA ASP A 54 -15.85 -9.60 1.80
C ASP A 54 -15.54 -9.87 3.28
N ARG A 55 -15.41 -11.14 3.67
CA ARG A 55 -15.33 -11.51 5.08
C ARG A 55 -13.99 -11.08 5.65
N HIS A 56 -14.07 -10.26 6.69
CA HIS A 56 -12.92 -9.87 7.49
C HIS A 56 -12.99 -10.51 8.88
N ASN A 57 -11.94 -11.26 9.25
CA ASN A 57 -11.67 -11.65 10.63
C ASN A 57 -10.53 -10.78 11.25
N CYS A 58 -10.01 -9.82 10.46
CA CYS A 58 -9.01 -8.86 10.89
C CYS A 58 -9.74 -7.64 11.49
N ALA A 59 -9.49 -7.30 12.76
CA ALA A 59 -9.89 -6.00 13.32
C ALA A 59 -9.30 -4.89 12.43
N ARG A 60 -10.01 -3.77 12.23
CA ARG A 60 -9.56 -2.57 11.49
C ARG A 60 -8.42 -1.82 12.20
N ILE A 61 -7.46 -2.54 12.78
CA ILE A 61 -6.21 -1.96 13.25
C ILE A 61 -5.37 -1.74 11.99
N PHE A 62 -5.34 -0.50 11.49
CA PHE A 62 -4.62 -0.04 10.30
C PHE A 62 -3.08 -0.11 10.44
N LYS A 63 -2.54 -1.23 10.92
CA LYS A 63 -1.10 -1.51 10.95
C LYS A 63 -0.70 -2.16 9.63
N PHE A 64 -0.59 -1.35 8.59
CA PHE A 64 -0.21 -1.76 7.23
C PHE A 64 1.27 -2.14 7.07
N GLY A 65 1.97 -2.56 8.13
CA GLY A 65 3.43 -2.79 8.11
C GLY A 65 3.89 -3.77 7.03
N SER A 66 3.03 -4.72 6.64
CA SER A 66 3.27 -5.70 5.57
C SER A 66 3.01 -5.17 4.15
N ILE A 67 2.12 -4.19 3.98
CA ILE A 67 1.76 -3.62 2.66
C ILE A 67 2.61 -2.39 2.36
N VAL A 68 2.79 -1.53 3.35
CA VAL A 68 3.53 -0.28 3.24
C VAL A 68 5.01 -0.58 3.51
N THR A 69 5.65 -1.24 2.55
CA THR A 69 7.08 -1.54 2.63
C THR A 69 7.91 -0.27 2.36
N TYR A 70 9.16 -0.24 2.83
CA TYR A 70 10.06 0.89 2.53
C TYR A 70 10.31 1.05 1.02
N ARG A 71 10.29 -0.07 0.26
CA ARG A 71 10.37 -0.07 -1.21
C ARG A 71 9.17 0.64 -1.83
N TRP A 72 7.98 0.32 -1.33
CA TRP A 72 6.75 0.94 -1.78
C TRP A 72 6.76 2.46 -1.54
N ILE A 73 7.17 2.90 -0.35
CA ILE A 73 7.33 4.33 -0.04
C ILE A 73 8.37 4.98 -0.95
N GLY A 74 9.53 4.34 -1.14
CA GLY A 74 10.62 4.84 -1.99
C GLY A 74 10.14 5.11 -3.41
N ASN A 75 9.48 4.12 -4.04
CA ASN A 75 8.98 4.23 -5.40
C ASN A 75 7.92 5.34 -5.55
N HIS A 76 6.99 5.49 -4.60
CA HIS A 76 5.95 6.54 -4.67
C HIS A 76 6.47 7.95 -4.40
N PHE A 77 7.60 8.09 -3.70
CA PHE A 77 8.21 9.38 -3.35
C PHE A 77 9.56 9.61 -4.04
N VAL A 78 9.92 8.80 -5.04
CA VAL A 78 11.25 8.85 -5.68
C VAL A 78 11.60 10.26 -6.17
N ASN A 79 10.68 10.90 -6.91
CA ASN A 79 10.89 12.26 -7.42
C ASN A 79 11.08 13.28 -6.28
N GLN A 80 10.35 13.13 -5.18
CA GLN A 80 10.47 14.05 -4.03
C GLN A 80 11.77 13.84 -3.25
N ILE A 81 12.24 12.59 -3.17
CA ILE A 81 13.50 12.24 -2.52
C ILE A 81 14.68 12.76 -3.34
N LEU A 82 14.64 12.61 -4.68
CA LEU A 82 15.68 13.07 -5.59
C LEU A 82 15.75 14.60 -5.67
N GLN A 83 14.61 15.29 -5.78
CA GLN A 83 14.58 16.77 -5.84
C GLN A 83 14.96 17.43 -4.50
N LYS A 84 14.64 16.80 -3.37
CA LYS A 84 14.87 17.36 -2.04
C LYS A 84 15.61 16.35 -1.15
N PRO A 85 16.89 16.06 -1.45
CA PRO A 85 17.65 15.02 -0.77
C PRO A 85 17.86 15.33 0.72
N LYS A 86 17.81 16.60 1.14
CA LYS A 86 17.92 17.04 2.54
C LYS A 86 16.59 17.02 3.32
N MET A 87 15.48 16.51 2.74
CA MET A 87 14.19 16.44 3.43
C MET A 87 14.26 15.62 4.73
N SER A 88 13.72 16.16 5.82
CA SER A 88 13.66 15.44 7.10
C SER A 88 12.76 14.20 7.02
N ILE A 89 13.16 13.13 7.70
CA ILE A 89 12.39 11.87 7.72
C ILE A 89 10.99 12.08 8.32
N ARG A 90 10.87 12.95 9.33
CA ARG A 90 9.58 13.34 9.92
C ARG A 90 8.64 13.99 8.90
N LYS A 91 9.18 14.87 8.04
CA LYS A 91 8.42 15.52 6.97
C LYS A 91 8.00 14.53 5.88
N LEU A 92 8.88 13.59 5.52
CA LEU A 92 8.54 12.50 4.61
C LEU A 92 7.42 11.61 5.18
N LYS A 93 7.52 11.22 6.44
CA LYS A 93 6.48 10.47 7.16
C LYS A 93 5.14 11.22 7.16
N ALA A 94 5.14 12.50 7.51
CA ALA A 94 3.93 13.32 7.51
C ALA A 94 3.26 13.37 6.12
N LYS A 95 4.07 13.46 5.05
CA LYS A 95 3.57 13.40 3.67
C LYS A 95 2.98 12.04 3.30
N VAL A 96 3.64 10.94 3.67
CA VAL A 96 3.12 9.58 3.46
C VAL A 96 1.78 9.43 4.18
N ASN A 97 1.72 9.84 5.44
CA ASN A 97 0.51 9.76 6.25
C ASN A 97 -0.62 10.61 5.66
N LYS A 98 -0.35 11.85 5.27
CA LYS A 98 -1.37 12.75 4.69
C LYS A 98 -1.85 12.28 3.31
N LYS A 99 -0.95 11.80 2.45
CA LYS A 99 -1.28 11.44 1.07
C LYS A 99 -2.10 10.15 0.98
N PHE A 100 -1.82 9.18 1.84
CA PHE A 100 -2.42 7.85 1.75
C PHE A 100 -3.31 7.50 2.96
N ASN A 101 -3.43 8.41 3.93
CA ASN A 101 -4.12 8.20 5.20
C ASN A 101 -3.60 6.96 5.96
N LEU A 102 -2.27 6.80 5.98
CA LEU A 102 -1.57 5.64 6.56
C LEU A 102 -0.73 6.03 7.78
N ILE A 103 -0.36 5.03 8.58
CA ILE A 103 0.63 5.19 9.65
C ILE A 103 1.95 4.55 9.19
N ALA A 104 2.88 5.37 8.70
CA ALA A 104 4.23 4.92 8.37
C ALA A 104 5.18 4.99 9.59
N SER A 105 6.05 3.99 9.75
CA SER A 105 7.10 4.03 10.76
C SER A 105 8.26 4.92 10.32
N VAL A 106 9.00 5.47 11.28
CA VAL A 106 10.18 6.31 10.99
C VAL A 106 11.26 5.48 10.27
N GLY A 107 11.44 4.22 10.66
CA GLY A 107 12.39 3.30 10.03
C GLY A 107 12.05 3.01 8.56
N GLN A 108 10.77 2.83 8.23
CA GLN A 108 10.33 2.65 6.84
C GLN A 108 10.68 3.87 5.97
N CYS A 109 10.42 5.09 6.45
CA CYS A 109 10.77 6.31 5.73
C CYS A 109 12.28 6.53 5.62
N LYS A 110 13.05 6.18 6.66
CA LYS A 110 14.53 6.24 6.63
C LYS A 110 15.09 5.29 5.57
N ASN A 111 14.64 4.04 5.55
CA ASN A 111 15.08 3.03 4.59
C ASN A 111 14.66 3.38 3.15
N ALA A 112 13.44 3.92 2.97
CA ALA A 112 12.96 4.40 1.67
C ALA A 112 13.85 5.51 1.09
N ARG A 113 14.27 6.48 1.92
CA ARG A 113 15.19 7.54 1.50
C ARG A 113 16.59 7.00 1.22
N SER A 114 17.09 6.13 2.08
CA SER A 114 18.40 5.49 1.93
C SER A 114 18.51 4.68 0.63
N MET A 115 17.43 4.04 0.18
CA MET A 115 17.39 3.24 -1.05
C MET A 115 17.70 4.05 -2.32
N HIS A 116 17.33 5.33 -2.37
CA HIS A 116 17.54 6.17 -3.55
C HIS A 116 18.72 7.14 -3.44
N LEU A 117 19.20 7.43 -2.23
CA LEU A 117 20.32 8.36 -1.99
C LEU A 117 21.68 7.69 -1.78
N ARG A 118 21.74 6.36 -1.63
CA ARG A 118 23.01 5.60 -1.52
C ARG A 118 23.50 5.07 -2.88
N ARG A 119 23.12 5.72 -3.97
CA ARG A 119 23.61 5.40 -5.32
C ARG A 119 24.74 6.33 -5.70
#